data_AF-A0A968QC38-F1
#
_entry.id   AF-A0A968QC38-F1
#
_cell.length_a   1.000
_cell.length_b   1.000
_cell.length_c   1.000
_cell.angle_alpha   90.00
_cell.angle_beta   90.00
_cell.angle_gamma   90.00
#
_symmetry.space_group_name_H-M   'P 1'
#
loop_
_entity.id
_entity.type
_entity.pdbx_description
1 polymer ?
#
loop_
_entity_poly.entity_id
_entity_poly.type
_entity_poly.pdbx_seq_one_letter_code
_entity_poly.pdbx_strand_id
1 'polypeptide(L)'
;MDVILEHNFGSAWSKIEFPKSDQDSNSQLVKEWLVEEQNNISAFSSHTAFFPVPILDNIVLLPIVFLRHPIIRLWSVYKFERKHRKVLNQSIQLAQEHDFAGYLNYHLDKSQNRSCRNFQTYRFSWLNSQPNMTELERALDGLERLPIVGLVAEFDLSMRFYRQAIAKYYPSFQLKSVHKNITSQRNLSLVEQLELIRNNLDQDTYQRVVVANQDDLRLYLAAQKKLLSQSVSRSSP
;
A
#
# COMPACT_ATOMS: atom_id res chain seq x y z
N MET A 1 7.43 -6.57 -4.94
CA MET A 1 7.73 -5.46 -5.86
C MET A 1 9.22 -5.20 -5.88
N ASP A 2 9.85 -4.89 -4.76
CA ASP A 2 11.30 -4.65 -4.66
C ASP A 2 12.17 -5.64 -5.44
N VAL A 3 11.99 -6.95 -5.22
CA VAL A 3 12.77 -7.97 -5.96
C VAL A 3 12.56 -7.90 -7.48
N ILE A 4 11.37 -7.50 -7.95
CA ILE A 4 11.11 -7.32 -9.39
C ILE A 4 11.84 -6.08 -9.89
N LEU A 5 11.80 -4.96 -9.14
CA LEU A 5 12.50 -3.74 -9.52
C LEU A 5 14.02 -3.93 -9.51
N GLU A 6 14.57 -4.50 -8.44
CA GLU A 6 16.00 -4.84 -8.31
C GLU A 6 16.47 -5.73 -9.46
N HIS A 7 15.69 -6.75 -9.82
CA HIS A 7 16.04 -7.63 -10.95
C HIS A 7 16.08 -6.91 -12.30
N ASN A 8 15.18 -5.94 -12.52
CA ASN A 8 15.06 -5.25 -13.80
C ASN A 8 16.03 -4.08 -13.96
N PHE A 9 16.35 -3.38 -12.87
CA PHE A 9 17.12 -2.14 -12.91
C PHE A 9 18.53 -2.28 -12.30
N GLY A 10 18.82 -3.37 -11.58
CA GLY A 10 20.16 -3.63 -11.04
C GLY A 10 20.67 -2.45 -10.20
N SER A 11 21.84 -1.91 -10.57
CA SER A 11 22.43 -0.74 -9.91
C SER A 11 21.62 0.54 -10.05
N ALA A 12 20.69 0.61 -11.01
CA ALA A 12 19.76 1.74 -11.17
C ALA A 12 18.48 1.58 -10.33
N TRP A 13 18.41 0.59 -9.44
CA TRP A 13 17.41 0.52 -8.38
C TRP A 13 18.02 0.86 -7.02
N SER A 14 17.30 1.65 -6.23
CA SER A 14 17.72 2.01 -4.87
C SER A 14 16.61 1.76 -3.84
N LYS A 15 17.03 1.44 -2.61
CA LYS A 15 16.15 1.44 -1.45
C LYS A 15 16.57 2.60 -0.55
N ILE A 16 15.67 3.55 -0.35
CA ILE A 16 15.96 4.78 0.38
C ILE A 16 14.85 5.08 1.39
N GLU A 17 15.25 5.62 2.55
CA GLU A 17 14.32 6.19 3.51
C GLU A 17 14.67 7.66 3.73
N PHE A 18 13.66 8.51 3.69
CA PHE A 18 13.72 9.92 3.96
C PHE A 18 13.55 10.18 5.46
N PRO A 19 14.15 11.27 5.99
CA PRO A 19 13.92 11.69 7.37
C PRO A 19 12.43 11.84 7.66
N LYS A 20 12.04 11.55 8.91
CA LYS A 20 10.68 11.87 9.38
C LYS A 20 10.50 13.39 9.29
N SER A 21 9.54 13.82 8.49
CA SER A 21 9.07 15.20 8.48
C SER A 21 7.94 15.33 9.51
N ASP A 22 7.96 16.39 10.30
CA ASP A 22 6.82 16.79 11.13
C ASP A 22 5.67 17.37 10.27
N GLN A 23 5.90 17.56 8.96
CA GLN A 23 4.90 18.04 7.99
C GLN A 23 4.16 16.86 7.35
N ASP A 24 2.89 17.10 6.99
CA ASP A 24 1.98 16.12 6.36
C ASP A 24 2.48 15.52 5.03
N SER A 25 3.53 16.09 4.43
CA SER A 25 4.21 15.55 3.25
C SER A 25 5.71 15.86 3.25
N ASN A 26 6.51 14.95 2.66
CA ASN A 26 7.91 15.19 2.33
C ASN A 26 8.18 15.21 0.82
N SER A 27 7.16 15.50 0.00
CA SER A 27 7.25 15.48 -1.46
C SER A 27 8.40 16.34 -2.01
N GLN A 28 8.68 17.49 -1.38
CA GLN A 28 9.79 18.36 -1.76
C GLN A 28 11.17 17.70 -1.53
N LEU A 29 11.38 17.02 -0.41
CA LEU A 29 12.62 16.28 -0.14
C LEU A 29 12.81 15.13 -1.15
N VAL A 30 11.71 14.43 -1.49
CA VAL A 30 11.74 13.40 -2.53
C VAL A 30 12.09 14.01 -3.88
N LYS A 31 11.55 15.18 -4.22
CA LYS A 31 11.85 15.90 -5.45
C LYS A 31 13.32 16.28 -5.56
N GLU A 32 13.89 16.87 -4.51
CA GLU A 32 15.29 17.28 -4.47
C GLU A 32 16.23 16.08 -4.69
N TRP A 33 16.00 14.99 -3.95
CA TRP A 33 16.77 13.76 -4.13
C TRP A 33 16.64 13.17 -5.54
N LEU A 34 15.44 13.20 -6.14
CA LEU A 34 15.23 12.72 -7.51
C LEU A 34 15.99 13.56 -8.55
N VAL A 35 16.12 14.87 -8.35
CA VAL A 35 16.89 15.74 -9.24
C VAL A 35 18.39 15.42 -9.15
N GLU A 36 18.89 15.13 -7.94
CA GLU A 36 20.29 14.75 -7.72
C GLU A 36 20.61 13.38 -8.35
N GLU A 37 19.71 12.40 -8.19
CA GLU A 37 19.94 11.03 -8.63
C GLU A 37 19.43 10.71 -10.04
N GLN A 38 18.87 11.68 -10.77
CA GLN A 38 18.16 11.46 -12.04
C GLN A 38 18.95 10.68 -13.11
N ASN A 39 20.29 10.73 -13.07
CA ASN A 39 21.16 10.01 -14.01
C ASN A 39 21.59 8.63 -13.52
N ASN A 40 21.35 8.31 -12.24
CA ASN A 40 21.83 7.08 -11.59
C ASN A 40 20.71 6.08 -11.35
N ILE A 41 19.46 6.55 -11.15
CA ILE A 41 18.33 5.71 -10.78
C ILE A 41 17.25 5.67 -11.86
N SER A 42 16.61 4.51 -12.00
CA SER A 42 15.41 4.29 -12.81
C SER A 42 14.22 3.85 -11.95
N ALA A 43 14.47 3.34 -10.74
CA ALA A 43 13.43 2.97 -9.80
C ALA A 43 13.93 3.09 -8.35
N PHE A 44 13.02 3.34 -7.42
CA PHE A 44 13.34 3.25 -6.00
C PHE A 44 12.17 2.73 -5.18
N SER A 45 12.47 2.16 -4.02
CA SER A 45 11.49 1.74 -3.01
C SER A 45 11.73 2.52 -1.71
N SER A 46 10.66 3.04 -1.10
CA SER A 46 10.72 3.80 0.15
C SER A 46 9.44 3.65 0.96
N HIS A 47 9.55 3.49 2.28
CA HIS A 47 8.40 3.52 3.19
C HIS A 47 8.04 4.94 3.62
N THR A 48 9.00 5.84 3.49
CA THR A 48 8.96 7.23 3.96
C THR A 48 8.83 8.24 2.83
N ALA A 49 8.89 7.84 1.56
CA ALA A 49 8.43 8.68 0.45
C ALA A 49 6.90 8.80 0.50
N PHE A 50 6.42 9.99 0.82
CA PHE A 50 5.01 10.25 1.04
C PHE A 50 4.37 11.01 -0.13
N PHE A 51 3.06 10.86 -0.27
CA PHE A 51 2.28 11.63 -1.23
C PHE A 51 2.27 13.13 -0.85
N PRO A 52 2.04 14.03 -1.82
CA PRO A 52 1.78 13.76 -3.24
C PRO A 52 3.04 13.33 -4.01
N VAL A 53 2.83 12.69 -5.17
CA VAL A 53 3.94 12.37 -6.08
C VAL A 53 4.51 13.70 -6.60
N PRO A 54 5.83 13.96 -6.46
CA PRO A 54 6.39 15.23 -6.88
C PRO A 54 6.31 15.40 -8.41
N ILE A 55 6.20 16.65 -8.85
CA ILE A 55 6.21 17.01 -10.27
C ILE A 55 7.60 17.53 -10.65
N LEU A 56 8.16 16.97 -11.72
CA LEU A 56 9.47 17.33 -12.27
C LEU A 56 9.34 17.61 -13.78
N ASP A 57 10.11 18.58 -14.29
CA ASP A 57 9.93 19.06 -15.67
C ASP A 57 10.32 18.02 -16.74
N ASN A 58 11.33 17.20 -16.47
CA ASN A 58 11.91 16.26 -17.44
C ASN A 58 11.87 14.79 -16.98
N ILE A 59 11.16 14.49 -15.89
CA ILE A 59 11.09 13.14 -15.33
C ILE A 59 9.63 12.71 -15.20
N VAL A 60 9.28 11.60 -15.84
CA VAL A 60 7.98 10.96 -15.65
C VAL A 60 8.08 10.01 -14.46
N LEU A 61 7.45 10.38 -13.34
CA LEU A 61 7.32 9.48 -12.20
C LEU A 61 6.08 8.60 -12.33
N LEU A 62 6.31 7.29 -12.38
CA LEU A 62 5.24 6.29 -12.31
C LEU A 62 5.17 5.73 -10.88
N PRO A 63 4.22 6.18 -10.03
CA PRO A 63 4.06 5.63 -8.70
C PRO A 63 3.56 4.18 -8.77
N ILE A 64 4.22 3.29 -8.05
CA ILE A 64 3.82 1.89 -7.91
C ILE A 64 3.26 1.70 -6.50
N VAL A 65 1.93 1.60 -6.38
CA VAL A 65 1.24 1.52 -5.10
C VAL A 65 0.20 0.40 -5.10
N PHE A 66 0.04 -0.25 -3.95
CA PHE A 66 -0.92 -1.33 -3.77
C PHE A 66 -1.82 -1.06 -2.58
N LEU A 67 -3.11 -1.26 -2.77
CA LEU A 67 -4.08 -1.38 -1.68
C LEU A 67 -4.30 -2.85 -1.32
N ARG A 68 -4.62 -3.09 -0.06
CA ARG A 68 -5.02 -4.40 0.45
C ARG A 68 -6.33 -4.23 1.22
N HIS A 69 -7.18 -5.26 1.20
CA HIS A 69 -8.39 -5.27 2.02
C HIS A 69 -8.01 -4.95 3.49
N PRO A 70 -8.64 -3.95 4.14
CA PRO A 70 -8.15 -3.42 5.41
C PRO A 70 -8.03 -4.46 6.52
N ILE A 71 -9.00 -5.37 6.62
CA ILE A 71 -8.97 -6.44 7.63
C ILE A 71 -7.79 -7.42 7.39
N ILE A 72 -7.54 -7.78 6.12
CA ILE A 72 -6.43 -8.67 5.74
C ILE A 72 -5.09 -7.95 5.92
N ARG A 73 -5.05 -6.63 5.70
CA ARG A 73 -3.88 -5.79 5.99
C ARG A 73 -3.52 -5.88 7.48
N LEU A 74 -4.48 -5.68 8.38
CA LEU A 74 -4.27 -5.76 9.84
C LEU A 74 -3.75 -7.14 10.26
N TRP A 75 -4.39 -8.21 9.77
CA TRP A 75 -3.94 -9.57 10.02
C TRP A 75 -2.51 -9.83 9.53
N SER A 76 -2.15 -9.28 8.36
CA SER A 76 -0.80 -9.40 7.83
C SER A 76 0.23 -8.62 8.65
N VAL A 77 -0.12 -7.44 9.16
CA VAL A 77 0.76 -6.64 10.02
C VAL A 77 1.00 -7.40 11.32
N TYR A 78 -0.06 -7.85 11.99
CA TYR A 78 0.03 -8.66 13.20
C TYR A 78 0.94 -9.87 13.02
N LYS A 79 0.73 -10.68 11.97
CA LYS A 79 1.58 -11.85 11.70
C LYS A 79 3.03 -11.50 11.39
N PHE A 80 3.28 -10.36 10.73
CA PHE A 80 4.63 -9.89 10.46
C PHE A 80 5.34 -9.48 11.74
N GLU A 81 4.68 -8.65 12.57
CA GLU A 81 5.20 -8.16 13.84
C GLU A 81 5.43 -9.30 14.83
N ARG A 82 4.48 -10.25 14.95
CA ARG A 82 4.60 -11.43 15.81
C ARG A 82 5.80 -12.31 15.45
N LYS A 83 6.15 -12.40 14.17
CA LYS A 83 7.30 -13.17 13.68
C LYS A 83 8.60 -12.37 13.68
N HIS A 84 8.57 -11.09 14.06
CA HIS A 84 9.75 -10.26 14.03
C HIS A 84 10.76 -10.73 15.09
N ARG A 85 12.04 -10.82 14.72
CA ARG A 85 13.07 -11.41 15.60
C ARG A 85 13.49 -10.52 16.75
N LYS A 86 13.25 -9.21 16.66
CA LYS A 86 13.64 -8.20 17.65
C LYS A 86 12.43 -7.38 18.02
N VAL A 87 12.28 -7.03 19.29
CA VAL A 87 11.26 -6.08 19.73
C VAL A 87 11.78 -4.67 19.48
N LEU A 88 11.43 -4.08 18.33
CA LEU A 88 11.90 -2.75 17.94
C LEU A 88 10.96 -1.63 18.40
N ASN A 89 9.73 -1.96 18.76
CA ASN A 89 8.71 -1.03 19.21
C ASN A 89 7.62 -1.79 19.99
N GLN A 90 6.74 -1.02 20.64
CA GLN A 90 5.63 -1.56 21.43
C GLN A 90 4.64 -2.41 20.61
N SER A 91 4.43 -2.08 19.33
CA SER A 91 3.53 -2.85 18.44
C SER A 91 4.02 -4.29 18.27
N ILE A 92 5.33 -4.47 18.04
CA ILE A 92 5.94 -5.80 17.94
C ILE A 92 5.84 -6.58 19.24
N GLN A 93 6.09 -5.91 20.38
CA GLN A 93 5.95 -6.54 21.69
C GLN A 93 4.54 -7.10 21.88
N LEU A 94 3.51 -6.27 21.61
CA LEU A 94 2.12 -6.68 21.73
C LEU A 94 1.75 -7.81 20.80
N ALA A 95 2.24 -7.79 19.55
CA ALA A 95 1.98 -8.86 18.59
C ALA A 95 2.57 -10.21 19.03
N GLN A 96 3.68 -10.19 19.78
CA GLN A 96 4.32 -11.39 20.33
C GLN A 96 3.61 -11.91 21.58
N GLU A 97 3.15 -11.01 22.45
CA GLU A 97 2.56 -11.33 23.76
C GLU A 97 1.07 -11.64 23.71
N HIS A 98 0.33 -11.08 22.74
CA HIS A 98 -1.12 -11.22 22.64
C HIS A 98 -1.60 -11.98 21.40
N ASP A 99 -2.82 -12.52 21.49
CA ASP A 99 -3.56 -12.99 20.32
C ASP A 99 -3.99 -11.80 19.44
N PHE A 100 -4.63 -12.10 18.31
CA PHE A 100 -5.00 -11.05 17.35
C PHE A 100 -6.05 -10.09 17.90
N ALA A 101 -7.00 -10.59 18.70
CA ALA A 101 -8.02 -9.77 19.33
C ALA A 101 -7.41 -8.79 20.34
N GLY A 102 -6.55 -9.28 21.25
CA GLY A 102 -5.85 -8.45 22.23
C GLY A 102 -4.95 -7.40 21.57
N TYR A 103 -4.21 -7.79 20.53
CA TYR A 103 -3.41 -6.86 19.73
C TYR A 103 -4.24 -5.74 19.12
N LEU A 104 -5.37 -6.07 18.49
CA LEU A 104 -6.24 -5.06 17.86
C LEU A 104 -6.92 -4.16 18.87
N ASN A 105 -7.48 -4.71 19.95
CA ASN A 105 -8.16 -3.94 20.97
C ASN A 105 -7.22 -2.90 21.59
N TYR A 106 -5.97 -3.28 21.89
CA TYR A 106 -4.96 -2.35 22.37
C TYR A 106 -4.75 -1.16 21.42
N HIS A 107 -4.64 -1.42 20.11
CA HIS A 107 -4.46 -0.35 19.14
C HIS A 107 -5.73 0.47 18.91
N LEU A 108 -6.91 -0.14 19.01
CA LEU A 108 -8.20 0.51 18.85
C LEU A 108 -8.55 1.40 20.06
N ASP A 109 -8.11 1.07 21.26
CA ASP A 109 -8.31 1.90 22.45
C ASP A 109 -7.59 3.26 22.34
N LYS A 110 -6.57 3.35 21.48
CA LYS A 110 -5.88 4.60 21.14
C LYS A 110 -6.57 5.26 19.94
N SER A 111 -7.54 6.14 20.19
CA SER A 111 -8.35 6.79 19.14
C SER A 111 -7.54 7.47 18.03
N GLN A 112 -6.39 8.06 18.37
CA GLN A 112 -5.51 8.74 17.41
C GLN A 112 -4.54 7.81 16.66
N ASN A 113 -4.52 6.51 16.97
CA ASN A 113 -3.61 5.59 16.32
C ASN A 113 -4.09 5.20 14.91
N ARG A 114 -3.52 5.88 13.89
CA ARG A 114 -3.82 5.61 12.47
C ARG A 114 -3.33 4.26 11.96
N SER A 115 -2.44 3.55 12.65
CA SER A 115 -1.91 2.25 12.16
C SER A 115 -3.01 1.20 11.95
N CYS A 116 -4.07 1.29 12.75
CA CYS A 116 -5.21 0.36 12.75
C CYS A 116 -6.53 0.97 12.29
N ARG A 117 -6.55 2.24 11.86
CA ARG A 117 -7.78 3.00 11.57
C ARG A 117 -7.64 3.77 10.27
N ASN A 118 -8.41 3.39 9.25
CA ASN A 118 -8.46 4.06 7.94
C ASN A 118 -7.06 4.43 7.40
N PHE A 119 -6.06 3.56 7.60
CA PHE A 119 -4.66 3.88 7.34
C PHE A 119 -4.41 4.20 5.86
N GLN A 120 -5.03 3.44 4.96
CA GLN A 120 -4.82 3.60 3.53
C GLN A 120 -5.54 4.85 3.02
N THR A 121 -6.75 5.12 3.51
CA THR A 121 -7.48 6.36 3.26
C THR A 121 -6.72 7.58 3.73
N TYR A 122 -6.19 7.56 4.96
CA TYR A 122 -5.34 8.63 5.49
C TYR A 122 -4.17 8.92 4.54
N ARG A 123 -3.42 7.89 4.13
CA ARG A 123 -2.27 8.04 3.23
C ARG A 123 -2.68 8.52 1.83
N PHE A 124 -3.77 8.00 1.27
CA PHE A 124 -4.26 8.44 -0.04
C PHE A 124 -4.83 9.85 -0.01
N SER A 125 -5.36 10.31 1.12
CA SER A 125 -5.87 11.68 1.26
C SER A 125 -4.79 12.74 1.02
N TRP A 126 -3.51 12.40 1.18
CA TRP A 126 -2.39 13.31 0.93
C TRP A 126 -2.14 13.61 -0.55
N LEU A 127 -2.76 12.86 -1.47
CA LEU A 127 -2.73 13.17 -2.91
C LEU A 127 -3.57 14.40 -3.27
N ASN A 128 -4.42 14.84 -2.37
CA ASN A 128 -5.28 16.00 -2.54
C ASN A 128 -5.37 16.77 -1.22
N SER A 129 -4.82 17.99 -1.18
CA SER A 129 -4.81 18.84 0.03
C SER A 129 -6.00 19.81 0.11
N GLN A 130 -7.09 19.60 -0.64
CA GLN A 130 -8.26 20.49 -0.64
C GLN A 130 -8.94 20.51 0.73
N PRO A 131 -9.02 21.66 1.43
CA PRO A 131 -9.41 21.71 2.84
C PRO A 131 -10.89 21.42 3.10
N ASN A 132 -11.75 21.63 2.10
CA ASN A 132 -13.21 21.47 2.23
C ASN A 132 -13.70 20.04 1.98
N MET A 133 -12.80 19.10 1.70
CA MET A 133 -13.11 17.70 1.46
C MET A 133 -12.77 16.87 2.70
N THR A 134 -13.61 15.91 3.03
CA THR A 134 -13.32 14.86 4.02
C THR A 134 -12.10 14.03 3.61
N GLU A 135 -11.49 13.31 4.56
CA GLU A 135 -10.34 12.44 4.28
C GLU A 135 -10.65 11.39 3.20
N LEU A 136 -11.85 10.79 3.25
CA LEU A 136 -12.33 9.84 2.26
C LEU A 136 -12.49 10.48 0.88
N GLU A 137 -13.11 11.66 0.79
CA GLU A 137 -13.27 12.35 -0.50
C GLU A 137 -11.92 12.66 -1.13
N ARG A 138 -10.95 13.15 -0.34
CA ARG A 138 -9.59 13.41 -0.83
C ARG A 138 -8.88 12.14 -1.27
N ALA A 139 -9.08 11.03 -0.55
CA ALA A 139 -8.51 9.73 -0.92
C ALA A 139 -9.11 9.17 -2.21
N LEU A 140 -10.43 9.31 -2.41
CA LEU A 140 -11.12 8.90 -3.65
C LEU A 140 -10.70 9.75 -4.84
N ASP A 141 -10.56 11.07 -4.67
CA ASP A 141 -10.01 11.94 -5.72
C ASP A 141 -8.54 11.60 -6.01
N GLY A 142 -7.74 11.34 -4.96
CA GLY A 142 -6.36 10.86 -5.09
C GLY A 142 -6.25 9.54 -5.86
N LEU A 143 -7.14 8.58 -5.59
CA LEU A 143 -7.28 7.34 -6.35
C LEU A 143 -7.52 7.63 -7.84
N GLU A 144 -8.30 8.67 -8.16
CA GLU A 144 -8.55 9.04 -9.55
C GLU A 144 -7.34 9.67 -10.26
N ARG A 145 -6.54 10.45 -9.54
CA ARG A 145 -5.31 11.08 -10.07
C ARG A 145 -4.21 10.07 -10.41
N LEU A 146 -4.15 8.94 -9.71
CA LEU A 146 -3.14 7.92 -9.98
C LEU A 146 -3.50 7.10 -11.22
N PRO A 147 -2.54 6.90 -12.15
CA PRO A 147 -2.82 6.16 -13.38
C PRO A 147 -3.14 4.69 -13.11
N ILE A 148 -2.46 4.10 -12.12
CA ILE A 148 -2.62 2.70 -11.73
C ILE A 148 -2.53 2.63 -10.20
N VAL A 149 -3.51 1.99 -9.59
CA VAL A 149 -3.47 1.56 -8.19
C VAL A 149 -3.71 0.06 -8.16
N GLY A 150 -2.69 -0.69 -7.76
CA GLY A 150 -2.77 -2.13 -7.68
C GLY A 150 -3.58 -2.61 -6.49
N LEU A 151 -4.12 -3.83 -6.58
CA LEU A 151 -4.66 -4.56 -5.45
C LEU A 151 -3.80 -5.77 -5.15
N VAL A 152 -3.51 -6.02 -3.87
CA VAL A 152 -2.76 -7.21 -3.48
C VAL A 152 -3.54 -8.50 -3.81
N ALA A 153 -4.87 -8.49 -3.67
CA ALA A 153 -5.70 -9.64 -4.05
C ALA A 153 -5.63 -9.94 -5.55
N GLU A 154 -5.53 -8.88 -6.37
CA GLU A 154 -5.43 -8.96 -7.84
C GLU A 154 -3.99 -8.66 -8.30
N PHE A 155 -3.00 -9.23 -7.61
CA PHE A 155 -1.59 -8.85 -7.82
C PHE A 155 -1.17 -9.05 -9.28
N ASP A 156 -1.49 -10.19 -9.88
CA ASP A 156 -1.06 -10.52 -11.24
C ASP A 156 -1.72 -9.59 -12.27
N LEU A 157 -3.02 -9.27 -12.11
CA LEU A 157 -3.71 -8.28 -12.93
C LEU A 157 -3.08 -6.89 -12.77
N SER A 158 -2.83 -6.46 -11.53
CA SER A 158 -2.20 -5.18 -11.22
C SER A 158 -0.81 -5.07 -11.87
N MET A 159 -0.01 -6.14 -11.79
CA MET A 159 1.32 -6.19 -12.40
C MET A 159 1.27 -6.11 -13.92
N ARG A 160 0.24 -6.66 -14.58
CA ARG A 160 0.07 -6.49 -16.04
C ARG A 160 -0.05 -5.01 -16.43
N PHE A 161 -0.84 -4.23 -15.69
CA PHE A 161 -0.96 -2.79 -15.96
C PHE A 161 0.33 -2.04 -15.68
N TYR A 162 1.00 -2.33 -14.56
CA TYR A 162 2.31 -1.72 -14.29
C TYR A 162 3.33 -2.06 -15.36
N ARG A 163 3.41 -3.33 -15.80
CA ARG A 163 4.29 -3.73 -16.91
C ARG A 163 3.98 -2.93 -18.17
N GLN A 164 2.71 -2.81 -18.56
CA GLN A 164 2.34 -2.05 -19.75
C GLN A 164 2.76 -0.57 -19.65
N ALA A 165 2.62 0.05 -18.47
CA ALA A 165 3.02 1.43 -18.26
C ALA A 165 4.54 1.60 -18.28
N ILE A 166 5.27 0.70 -17.61
CA ILE A 166 6.74 0.73 -17.53
C ILE A 166 7.36 0.43 -18.90
N ALA A 167 6.81 -0.53 -19.66
CA ALA A 167 7.33 -0.96 -20.96
C ALA A 167 7.34 0.14 -22.03
N LYS A 168 6.59 1.23 -21.84
CA LYS A 168 6.66 2.42 -22.70
C LYS A 168 8.03 3.11 -22.64
N TYR A 169 8.70 3.01 -21.50
CA TYR A 169 10.00 3.64 -21.24
C TYR A 169 11.12 2.60 -21.12
N TYR A 170 10.80 1.40 -20.62
CA TYR A 170 11.74 0.28 -20.46
C TYR A 170 11.18 -0.98 -21.13
N PRO A 171 11.30 -1.13 -22.46
CA PRO A 171 10.69 -2.24 -23.21
C PRO A 171 11.14 -3.64 -22.78
N SER A 172 12.34 -3.74 -22.19
CA SER A 172 12.90 -4.98 -21.67
C SER A 172 12.39 -5.35 -20.27
N PHE A 173 11.49 -4.56 -19.66
CA PHE A 173 10.99 -4.82 -18.31
C PHE A 173 10.22 -6.15 -18.22
N GLN A 174 10.69 -7.05 -17.37
CA GLN A 174 10.15 -8.39 -17.18
C GLN A 174 9.44 -8.55 -15.83
N LEU A 175 8.23 -9.11 -15.88
CA LEU A 175 7.55 -9.64 -14.71
C LEU A 175 8.05 -11.04 -14.43
N LYS A 176 9.20 -11.17 -13.79
CA LYS A 176 9.58 -12.47 -13.22
C LYS A 176 8.77 -12.65 -11.94
N SER A 177 7.81 -13.58 -11.94
CA SER A 177 7.01 -13.86 -10.75
C SER A 177 7.92 -14.39 -9.65
N VAL A 178 8.37 -13.49 -8.78
CA VAL A 178 9.10 -13.87 -7.58
C VAL A 178 8.05 -14.28 -6.55
N HIS A 179 7.61 -15.54 -6.62
CA HIS A 179 6.84 -16.17 -5.54
C HIS A 179 7.71 -16.37 -4.27
N LYS A 180 8.54 -15.38 -3.86
CA LYS A 180 9.34 -15.46 -2.62
C LYS A 180 8.53 -15.11 -1.36
N ASN A 181 7.37 -14.48 -1.50
CA ASN A 181 6.46 -14.17 -0.39
C ASN A 181 5.23 -15.09 -0.36
N ILE A 182 5.42 -16.40 -0.58
CA ILE A 182 4.35 -17.39 -0.41
C ILE A 182 4.12 -17.55 1.10
N THR A 183 3.21 -16.75 1.65
CA THR A 183 2.49 -17.19 2.85
C THR A 183 1.45 -18.21 2.39
N SER A 184 1.31 -19.30 3.13
CA SER A 184 0.42 -20.45 2.85
C SER A 184 -1.06 -20.12 2.61
N GLN A 185 -1.45 -18.85 2.76
CA GLN A 185 -2.82 -18.35 2.62
C GLN A 185 -3.19 -17.88 1.20
N ARG A 186 -2.27 -17.89 0.21
CA ARG A 186 -2.59 -17.44 -1.16
C ARG A 186 -3.56 -18.37 -1.91
N ASN A 187 -3.74 -19.61 -1.45
CA ASN A 187 -4.74 -20.52 -2.02
C ASN A 187 -6.17 -20.22 -1.56
N LEU A 188 -6.34 -19.40 -0.53
CA LEU A 188 -7.65 -19.01 -0.04
C LEU A 188 -8.17 -17.83 -0.87
N SER A 189 -9.42 -17.94 -1.31
CA SER A 189 -10.20 -16.82 -1.85
C SER A 189 -10.29 -15.67 -0.83
N LEU A 190 -10.67 -14.48 -1.30
CA LEU A 190 -10.88 -13.32 -0.43
C LEU A 190 -11.86 -13.64 0.71
N VAL A 191 -12.95 -14.34 0.39
CA VAL A 191 -13.98 -14.75 1.37
C VAL A 191 -13.39 -15.67 2.42
N GLU A 192 -12.67 -16.72 2.01
CA GLU A 192 -12.05 -17.66 2.95
C GLU A 192 -10.98 -16.99 3.84
N GLN A 193 -10.22 -16.02 3.31
CA GLN A 193 -9.29 -15.24 4.12
C GLN A 193 -10.01 -14.40 5.16
N LEU A 194 -11.13 -13.77 4.80
CA LEU A 194 -11.94 -12.98 5.72
C LEU A 194 -12.59 -13.84 6.80
N GLU A 195 -13.14 -15.00 6.43
CA GLU A 195 -13.70 -15.97 7.38
C GLU A 195 -12.64 -16.49 8.35
N LEU A 196 -11.43 -16.81 7.85
CA LEU A 196 -10.33 -17.20 8.73
C LEU A 196 -10.02 -16.11 9.76
N ILE A 197 -9.93 -14.85 9.32
CA ILE A 197 -9.63 -13.73 10.22
C ILE A 197 -10.79 -13.49 11.19
N ARG A 198 -12.03 -13.59 10.70
CA ARG A 198 -13.25 -13.47 11.50
C ARG A 198 -13.29 -14.50 12.63
N ASN A 199 -12.90 -15.73 12.35
CA ASN A 199 -12.83 -16.81 13.34
C ASN A 199 -11.74 -16.62 14.41
N ASN A 200 -10.82 -15.66 14.22
CA ASN A 200 -9.81 -15.27 15.20
C ASN A 200 -10.23 -14.05 16.03
N LEU A 201 -11.47 -13.58 15.90
CA LEU A 201 -11.99 -12.40 16.57
C LEU A 201 -13.36 -12.68 17.19
N ASP A 202 -13.56 -12.22 18.42
CA ASP A 202 -14.90 -12.13 18.98
C ASP A 202 -15.74 -11.09 18.22
N GLN A 203 -17.06 -11.14 18.43
CA GLN A 203 -18.02 -10.29 17.73
C GLN A 203 -17.77 -8.80 17.95
N ASP A 204 -17.43 -8.39 19.18
CA ASP A 204 -17.24 -6.99 19.52
C ASP A 204 -15.97 -6.46 18.86
N THR A 205 -14.84 -7.17 19.00
CA THR A 205 -13.58 -6.78 18.37
C THR A 205 -13.72 -6.69 16.86
N TYR A 206 -14.39 -7.66 16.22
CA TYR A 206 -14.63 -7.61 14.78
C TYR A 206 -15.43 -6.36 14.36
N GLN A 207 -16.51 -6.05 15.07
CA GLN A 207 -17.34 -4.88 14.79
C GLN A 207 -16.54 -3.59 14.95
N ARG A 208 -15.74 -3.47 16.01
CA ARG A 208 -14.87 -2.32 16.25
C ARG A 208 -13.86 -2.12 15.11
N VAL A 209 -13.25 -3.21 14.62
CA VAL A 209 -12.30 -3.18 13.49
C VAL A 209 -12.99 -2.70 12.21
N VAL A 210 -14.18 -3.23 11.90
CA VAL A 210 -14.96 -2.84 10.71
C VAL A 210 -15.31 -1.35 10.77
N VAL A 211 -15.85 -0.89 11.90
CA VAL A 211 -16.20 0.53 12.11
C VAL A 211 -14.98 1.43 11.97
N ALA A 212 -13.85 1.04 12.57
CA ALA A 212 -12.61 1.79 12.50
C ALA A 212 -11.97 1.86 11.11
N ASN A 213 -12.40 1.03 10.16
CA ASN A 213 -11.83 0.91 8.81
C ASN A 213 -12.90 1.09 7.71
N GLN A 214 -14.03 1.73 8.00
CA GLN A 214 -15.12 1.94 7.03
C GLN A 214 -14.67 2.70 5.78
N ASP A 215 -13.80 3.71 5.93
CA ASP A 215 -13.34 4.49 4.79
C ASP A 215 -12.31 3.71 3.97
N ASP A 216 -11.43 2.95 4.62
CA ASP A 216 -10.53 2.02 3.92
C ASP A 216 -11.31 0.98 3.10
N LEU A 217 -12.45 0.48 3.62
CA LEU A 217 -13.32 -0.44 2.89
C LEU A 217 -13.92 0.23 1.65
N ARG A 218 -14.40 1.47 1.77
CA ARG A 218 -14.92 2.25 0.63
C ARG A 218 -13.84 2.52 -0.41
N LEU A 219 -12.65 2.95 0.01
CA LEU A 219 -11.50 3.17 -0.87
C LEU A 219 -11.09 1.87 -1.59
N TYR A 220 -11.03 0.74 -0.88
CA TYR A 220 -10.67 -0.55 -1.47
C TYR A 220 -11.67 -0.99 -2.54
N LEU A 221 -12.98 -0.85 -2.28
CA LEU A 221 -14.03 -1.16 -3.26
C LEU A 221 -13.96 -0.25 -4.49
N ALA A 222 -13.71 1.05 -4.30
CA ALA A 222 -13.52 1.99 -5.40
C ALA A 222 -12.30 1.60 -6.25
N ALA A 223 -11.18 1.26 -5.62
CA ALA A 223 -9.97 0.82 -6.32
C ALA A 223 -10.19 -0.50 -7.07
N GLN A 224 -10.95 -1.44 -6.51
CA GLN A 224 -11.33 -2.68 -7.20
C GLN A 224 -12.15 -2.40 -8.46
N LYS A 225 -13.16 -1.54 -8.35
CA LYS A 225 -13.98 -1.13 -9.50
C LYS A 225 -13.11 -0.46 -10.58
N LYS A 226 -12.20 0.44 -10.19
CA LYS A 226 -11.26 1.11 -11.11
C LYS A 226 -10.33 0.11 -11.81
N LEU A 227 -9.76 -0.84 -11.08
CA LEU A 227 -8.86 -1.85 -11.66
C LEU A 227 -9.58 -2.76 -12.66
N LEU A 228 -10.82 -3.15 -12.37
CA LEU A 228 -11.65 -3.96 -13.26
C LEU A 228 -12.13 -3.19 -14.49
N SER A 229 -12.50 -1.91 -14.38
CA SER A 229 -12.89 -1.11 -15.56
C SER A 229 -11.72 -0.88 -16.51
N GLN A 230 -10.49 -0.78 -15.99
CA GLN A 230 -9.27 -0.72 -16.79
C GLN A 230 -8.98 -2.02 -17.56
N SER A 231 -9.42 -3.17 -17.06
CA SER A 231 -9.23 -4.44 -17.77
C SER A 231 -10.20 -4.58 -18.93
N VAL A 232 -11.46 -4.18 -18.74
CA VAL A 232 -12.49 -4.23 -19.79
C VAL A 232 -12.17 -3.25 -20.93
N SER A 233 -11.82 -2.01 -20.61
CA SER A 233 -11.54 -0.97 -21.62
C SER A 233 -10.33 -1.25 -22.51
N ARG A 234 -9.36 -2.05 -22.04
CA ARG A 234 -8.16 -2.43 -22.80
C ARG A 234 -8.24 -3.81 -23.46
N SER A 235 -9.37 -4.50 -23.31
CA SER A 235 -9.64 -5.80 -23.94
C SER A 235 -10.48 -5.66 -25.22
N SER A 236 -10.92 -4.46 -25.57
CA SER A 236 -11.57 -4.16 -26.85
C SER A 236 -10.50 -3.89 -27.93
N PRO A 237 -10.59 -4.53 -29.11
CA PRO A 237 -9.62 -4.40 -30.20
C PRO A 237 -9.56 -3.00 -30.80
#